data_AF-A0A5B2YY70-F1
#
_entry.id   AF-A0A5B2YY70-F1
#
_cell.length_a   1.000
_cell.length_b   1.000
_cell.length_c   1.000
_cell.angle_alpha   90.00
_cell.angle_beta   90.00
_cell.angle_gamma   90.00
#
_symmetry.space_group_name_H-M   'P 1'
#
loop_
_entity.id
_entity.type
_entity.pdbx_description
1 polymer ?
#
loop_
_entity_poly.entity_id
_entity_poly.type
_entity_poly.pdbx_seq_one_letter_code
_entity_poly.pdbx_strand_id
1 'polypeptide(L)'
;MILRKPNTSVRVVNKSYILIFFASFTWFVAECIFGYYNGFLKEDPYPSLADFFYLVGYLLLLAYLVIINKIYKIEFSIIISALITFFIMTFYVIYLSVFIYQIPLYSGNIYDLTLLFFYPLADLFIVMGSLMYYFKGRSISINKENRFWILIALFGFFFFMGDLTYGYDDLLGTFNNYIFDLFFNIGYLFLGIGIIIRMSYFYNLKKQ
;
A
#
# COMPACT_ATOMS: atom_id res chain seq x y z
N MET A 1 -29.71 27.43 -19.74
CA MET A 1 -29.18 26.25 -19.03
C MET A 1 -27.69 26.45 -18.81
N ILE A 2 -27.29 27.05 -17.68
CA ILE A 2 -25.87 27.33 -17.39
C ILE A 2 -25.26 26.03 -16.84
N LEU A 3 -24.45 25.36 -17.64
CA LEU A 3 -23.63 24.23 -17.20
C LEU A 3 -22.67 24.73 -16.11
N ARG A 4 -23.02 24.50 -14.84
CA ARG A 4 -22.12 24.73 -13.70
C ARG A 4 -20.85 23.91 -13.96
N LYS A 5 -19.73 24.58 -14.23
CA LYS A 5 -18.42 23.92 -14.32
C LYS A 5 -18.24 23.08 -13.05
N PRO A 6 -17.87 21.78 -13.15
CA PRO A 6 -17.63 20.98 -11.97
C PRO A 6 -16.58 21.68 -11.12
N ASN A 7 -16.87 21.80 -9.83
CA ASN A 7 -16.00 22.43 -8.84
C ASN A 7 -14.58 21.84 -8.99
N THR A 8 -13.55 22.68 -8.93
CA THR A 8 -12.15 22.27 -9.22
C THR A 8 -11.70 21.07 -8.39
N SER A 9 -12.21 20.92 -7.17
CA SER A 9 -12.01 19.76 -6.29
C SER A 9 -12.49 18.44 -6.91
N VAL A 10 -13.67 18.38 -7.50
CA VAL A 10 -14.25 17.16 -8.11
C VAL A 10 -13.42 16.71 -9.32
N ARG A 11 -12.88 17.65 -10.09
CA ARG A 11 -12.03 17.33 -11.26
C ARG A 11 -10.66 16.78 -10.84
N VAL A 12 -10.08 17.28 -9.75
CA VAL A 12 -8.82 16.75 -9.18
C VAL A 12 -9.02 15.34 -8.64
N VAL A 13 -10.11 15.10 -7.91
CA VAL A 13 -10.48 13.78 -7.37
C VAL A 13 -10.57 12.72 -8.47
N ASN A 14 -11.29 13.01 -9.56
CA ASN A 14 -11.44 12.06 -10.66
C ASN A 14 -10.10 11.74 -11.36
N LYS A 15 -9.19 12.72 -11.43
CA LYS A 15 -7.87 12.50 -12.03
C LYS A 15 -6.94 11.73 -11.10
N SER A 16 -7.02 11.91 -9.78
CA SER A 16 -6.12 11.20 -8.85
C SER A 16 -6.34 9.69 -8.89
N TYR A 17 -7.56 9.21 -9.19
CA TYR A 17 -7.83 7.77 -9.31
C TYR A 17 -7.08 7.08 -10.46
N ILE A 18 -6.58 7.83 -11.44
CA ILE A 18 -5.70 7.27 -12.48
C ILE A 18 -4.43 6.67 -11.87
N LEU A 19 -3.95 7.23 -10.75
CA LEU A 19 -2.77 6.74 -10.04
C LEU A 19 -3.07 5.41 -9.33
N ILE A 20 -4.25 5.25 -8.73
CA ILE A 20 -4.67 3.95 -8.17
C ILE A 20 -4.77 2.90 -9.29
N PHE A 21 -5.35 3.27 -10.44
CA PHE A 21 -5.44 2.38 -11.59
C PHE A 21 -4.04 1.93 -12.05
N PHE A 22 -3.11 2.87 -12.26
CA PHE A 22 -1.75 2.53 -12.66
C PHE A 22 -1.00 1.74 -11.59
N ALA A 23 -1.16 2.06 -10.31
CA ALA A 23 -0.56 1.28 -9.21
C ALA A 23 -1.06 -0.18 -9.21
N SER A 24 -2.38 -0.36 -9.37
CA SER A 24 -2.99 -1.69 -9.45
C SER A 24 -2.53 -2.44 -10.70
N PHE A 25 -2.39 -1.74 -11.83
CA PHE A 25 -1.91 -2.33 -13.07
C PHE A 25 -0.45 -2.76 -12.98
N THR A 26 0.43 -1.95 -12.36
CA THR A 26 1.83 -2.33 -12.16
C THR A 26 1.94 -3.53 -11.23
N TRP A 27 1.16 -3.60 -10.16
CA TRP A 27 1.12 -4.78 -9.30
C TRP A 27 0.56 -6.01 -10.00
N PHE A 28 -0.47 -5.86 -10.82
CA PHE A 28 -0.93 -6.97 -11.67
C PHE A 28 0.17 -7.52 -12.59
N VAL A 29 0.98 -6.64 -13.20
CA VAL A 29 2.15 -7.06 -13.99
C VAL A 29 3.18 -7.77 -13.11
N ALA A 30 3.45 -7.25 -11.91
CA ALA A 30 4.35 -7.89 -10.95
C ALA A 30 3.89 -9.30 -10.57
N GLU A 31 2.60 -9.49 -10.25
CA GLU A 31 1.99 -10.79 -9.96
C GLU A 31 2.12 -11.77 -11.14
N CYS A 32 1.95 -11.28 -12.37
CA CYS A 32 2.13 -12.12 -13.56
C CYS A 32 3.58 -12.61 -13.70
N ILE A 33 4.55 -11.73 -13.42
CA ILE A 33 5.98 -12.06 -13.45
C ILE A 33 6.31 -13.03 -12.33
N PHE A 34 5.91 -12.72 -11.09
CA PHE A 34 6.11 -13.56 -9.91
C PHE A 34 5.51 -14.95 -10.12
N GLY A 35 4.26 -15.03 -10.60
CA GLY A 35 3.58 -16.28 -10.91
C GLY A 35 4.24 -17.08 -12.04
N TYR A 36 4.89 -16.41 -13.00
CA TYR A 36 5.66 -17.09 -14.04
C TYR A 36 6.93 -17.74 -13.45
N TYR A 37 7.72 -17.01 -12.67
CA TYR A 37 8.92 -17.55 -12.02
C TYR A 37 8.59 -18.68 -11.04
N ASN A 38 7.74 -18.42 -10.06
CA ASN A 38 7.41 -19.41 -9.03
C ASN A 38 6.55 -20.56 -9.58
N GLY A 39 5.51 -20.22 -10.33
CA GLY A 39 4.52 -21.18 -10.80
C GLY A 39 5.01 -22.05 -11.95
N PHE A 40 5.62 -21.44 -12.97
CA PHE A 40 6.03 -22.13 -14.19
C PHE A 40 7.50 -22.56 -14.17
N LEU A 41 8.42 -21.65 -13.86
CA LEU A 41 9.86 -21.95 -13.83
C LEU A 41 10.29 -22.73 -12.57
N LYS A 42 9.48 -22.69 -11.50
CA LYS A 42 9.82 -23.25 -10.19
C LYS A 42 11.10 -22.65 -9.60
N GLU A 43 11.35 -21.38 -9.92
CA GLU A 43 12.46 -20.58 -9.41
C GLU A 43 11.95 -19.60 -8.37
N ASP A 44 12.82 -19.26 -7.42
CA ASP A 44 12.53 -18.20 -6.46
C ASP A 44 12.40 -16.86 -7.21
N PRO A 45 11.22 -16.22 -7.20
CA PRO A 45 10.99 -14.95 -7.86
C PRO A 45 11.59 -13.77 -7.09
N TYR A 46 12.19 -13.98 -5.91
CA TYR A 46 12.72 -12.91 -5.08
C TYR A 46 14.25 -12.98 -4.95
N PRO A 47 14.97 -11.89 -5.22
CA PRO A 47 14.54 -10.72 -6.00
C PRO A 47 14.41 -11.01 -7.52
N SER A 48 13.53 -10.29 -8.20
CA SER A 48 13.39 -10.32 -9.66
C SER A 48 12.86 -9.01 -10.26
N LEU A 49 12.52 -9.06 -11.56
CA LEU A 49 11.85 -7.96 -12.26
C LEU A 49 10.47 -7.63 -11.65
N ALA A 50 9.83 -8.56 -10.94
CA ALA A 50 8.56 -8.29 -10.26
C ALA A 50 8.71 -7.16 -9.22
N ASP A 51 9.83 -7.14 -8.48
CA ASP A 51 10.09 -6.14 -7.45
C ASP A 51 10.08 -4.72 -8.00
N PHE A 52 10.66 -4.51 -9.18
CA PHE A 52 10.62 -3.21 -9.85
C PHE A 52 9.17 -2.72 -10.04
N PHE A 53 8.26 -3.59 -10.48
CA PHE A 53 6.85 -3.23 -10.68
C PHE A 53 6.11 -3.04 -9.37
N TYR A 54 6.42 -3.81 -8.31
CA TYR A 54 5.88 -3.57 -6.97
C TYR A 54 6.28 -2.19 -6.45
N LEU A 55 7.57 -1.84 -6.52
CA LEU A 55 8.11 -0.55 -6.09
C LEU A 55 7.46 0.62 -6.83
N VAL A 56 7.29 0.52 -8.15
CA VAL A 56 6.58 1.55 -8.94
C VAL A 56 5.13 1.71 -8.46
N GLY A 57 4.45 0.61 -8.15
CA GLY A 57 3.10 0.66 -7.60
C GLY A 57 3.03 1.39 -6.26
N TYR A 58 3.97 1.15 -5.34
CA TYR A 58 4.08 1.91 -4.09
C TYR A 58 4.27 3.41 -4.34
N LEU A 59 5.17 3.80 -5.25
CA LEU A 59 5.40 5.21 -5.59
C LEU A 59 4.14 5.90 -6.14
N LEU A 60 3.37 5.20 -6.97
CA LEU A 60 2.10 5.70 -7.50
C LEU A 60 1.04 5.86 -6.41
N LEU A 61 0.97 4.92 -5.47
CA LEU A 61 0.08 4.98 -4.30
C LEU A 61 0.45 6.14 -3.37
N LEU A 62 1.74 6.35 -3.12
CA LEU A 62 2.25 7.50 -2.37
C LEU A 62 1.88 8.82 -3.07
N ALA A 63 2.10 8.92 -4.38
CA ALA A 63 1.72 10.09 -5.16
C ALA A 63 0.20 10.36 -5.08
N TYR A 64 -0.62 9.31 -5.09
CA TYR A 64 -2.06 9.41 -4.87
C TYR A 64 -2.38 10.00 -3.49
N LEU A 65 -1.76 9.49 -2.42
CA LEU A 65 -1.95 10.01 -1.06
C LEU A 65 -1.50 11.48 -0.96
N VAL A 66 -0.43 11.90 -1.62
CA VAL A 66 -0.02 13.31 -1.63
C VAL A 66 -1.05 14.20 -2.32
N ILE A 67 -1.56 13.78 -3.48
CA ILE A 67 -2.53 14.55 -4.27
C ILE A 67 -3.87 14.65 -3.56
N ILE A 68 -4.34 13.55 -2.95
CA ILE A 68 -5.65 13.52 -2.28
C ILE A 68 -5.65 14.42 -1.02
N ASN A 69 -4.49 14.71 -0.43
CA ASN A 69 -4.39 15.65 0.69
C ASN A 69 -4.88 17.06 0.33
N LYS A 70 -4.85 17.45 -0.95
CA LYS A 70 -5.40 18.74 -1.39
C LYS A 70 -6.90 18.88 -1.09
N ILE A 71 -7.60 17.75 -0.96
CA ILE A 71 -9.04 17.69 -0.63
C ILE A 71 -9.24 17.54 0.88
N TYR A 72 -8.56 16.59 1.50
CA TYR A 72 -8.74 16.30 2.94
C TYR A 72 -8.10 17.35 3.85
N LYS A 73 -7.10 18.08 3.34
CA LYS A 73 -6.38 19.16 4.05
C LYS A 73 -5.97 18.70 5.45
N ILE A 74 -5.30 17.54 5.52
CA ILE A 74 -4.66 17.11 6.75
C ILE A 74 -3.56 18.13 7.07
N GLU A 75 -3.54 18.59 8.31
CA GLU A 75 -2.59 19.59 8.76
C GLU A 75 -1.16 19.07 8.64
N PHE A 76 -0.27 19.94 8.16
CA PHE A 76 1.13 19.58 7.94
C PHE A 76 1.83 19.14 9.23
N SER A 77 1.49 19.75 10.37
CA SER A 77 1.97 19.36 11.70
C SER A 77 1.64 17.90 12.04
N ILE A 78 0.42 17.45 11.73
CA ILE A 78 -0.02 16.06 11.96
C ILE A 78 0.75 15.11 11.04
N ILE A 79 0.92 15.47 9.76
CA ILE A 79 1.70 14.66 8.81
C ILE A 79 3.14 14.52 9.30
N ILE A 80 3.79 15.62 9.70
CA ILE A 80 5.16 15.59 10.20
C ILE A 80 5.26 14.79 11.50
N SER A 81 4.33 14.94 12.43
CA SER A 81 4.31 14.15 13.67
C SER A 81 4.15 12.64 13.41
N ALA A 82 3.29 12.26 12.46
CA ALA A 82 3.11 10.88 12.04
C ALA A 82 4.38 10.32 11.39
N LEU A 83 5.01 11.09 10.49
CA LEU A 83 6.28 10.71 9.85
C LEU A 83 7.40 10.54 10.86
N ILE A 84 7.57 11.47 11.80
CA ILE A 84 8.61 11.37 12.85
C ILE A 84 8.39 10.11 13.69
N THR A 85 7.16 9.88 14.15
CA THR A 85 6.82 8.68 14.93
C THR A 85 7.12 7.41 14.12
N PHE A 86 6.71 7.38 12.86
CA PHE A 86 6.98 6.26 11.95
C PHE A 86 8.48 6.01 11.81
N PHE A 87 9.28 7.04 11.49
CA PHE A 87 10.73 6.91 11.30
C PHE A 87 11.45 6.48 12.59
N ILE A 88 11.04 6.95 13.77
CA ILE A 88 11.61 6.51 15.04
C ILE A 88 11.35 5.02 15.26
N MET A 89 10.11 4.57 15.03
CA MET A 89 9.74 3.15 15.17
C MET A 89 10.47 2.28 14.14
N THR A 90 10.51 2.71 12.89
CA THR A 90 11.27 2.05 11.81
C THR A 90 12.75 1.95 12.15
N PHE A 91 13.37 3.04 12.62
CA PHE A 91 14.77 3.03 13.03
C PHE A 91 15.01 2.06 14.18
N TYR A 92 14.12 2.03 15.18
CA TYR A 92 14.22 1.07 16.28
C TYR A 92 14.11 -0.38 15.82
N VAL A 93 13.16 -0.69 14.92
CA VAL A 93 13.03 -2.04 14.33
C VAL A 93 14.28 -2.41 13.55
N ILE A 94 14.77 -1.54 12.66
CA ILE A 94 16.00 -1.78 11.89
C ILE A 94 17.19 -1.97 12.84
N TYR A 95 17.29 -1.16 13.90
CA TYR A 95 18.35 -1.29 14.89
C TYR A 95 18.33 -2.66 15.57
N LEU A 96 17.16 -3.11 16.05
CA LEU A 96 17.01 -4.45 16.64
C LEU A 96 17.39 -5.53 15.62
N SER A 97 16.83 -5.46 14.41
CA SER A 97 17.09 -6.43 13.35
C SER A 97 18.57 -6.55 12.97
N VAL A 98 19.26 -5.42 12.82
CA VAL A 98 20.67 -5.39 12.37
C VAL A 98 21.63 -5.72 13.51
N PHE A 99 21.48 -5.09 14.68
CA PHE A 99 22.49 -5.17 15.73
C PHE A 99 22.21 -6.24 16.79
N ILE A 100 20.93 -6.56 17.03
CA ILE A 100 20.54 -7.56 18.03
C ILE A 100 20.32 -8.92 17.38
N TYR A 101 19.50 -8.98 16.33
CA TYR A 101 19.17 -10.22 15.64
C TYR A 101 20.13 -10.59 14.51
N GLN A 102 21.04 -9.69 14.13
CA GLN A 102 22.06 -9.92 13.11
C GLN A 102 21.49 -10.43 11.77
N ILE A 103 20.31 -9.93 11.37
CA ILE A 103 19.65 -10.28 10.09
C ILE A 103 20.60 -10.20 8.88
N PRO A 104 21.54 -9.23 8.78
CA PRO A 104 22.47 -9.17 7.65
C PRO A 104 23.36 -10.41 7.45
N LEU A 105 23.55 -11.25 8.48
CA LEU A 105 24.28 -12.51 8.35
C LEU A 105 23.48 -13.59 7.60
N TYR A 106 22.16 -13.43 7.56
CA TYR A 106 21.22 -14.34 6.91
C TYR A 106 20.79 -13.82 5.54
N SER A 107 20.76 -12.50 5.34
CA SER A 107 20.47 -11.91 4.03
C SER A 107 21.63 -12.14 3.07
N GLY A 108 21.37 -12.76 1.91
CA GLY A 108 22.40 -13.07 0.92
C GLY A 108 23.17 -11.83 0.44
N ASN A 109 22.46 -10.76 0.07
CA ASN A 109 23.07 -9.52 -0.39
C ASN A 109 22.36 -8.25 0.15
N ILE A 110 22.95 -7.07 -0.10
CA ILE A 110 22.41 -5.78 0.38
C ILE A 110 21.11 -5.36 -0.31
N TYR A 111 20.89 -5.80 -1.55
CA TYR A 111 19.66 -5.55 -2.29
C TYR A 111 18.50 -6.33 -1.68
N ASP A 112 18.69 -7.61 -1.39
CA ASP A 112 17.71 -8.46 -0.69
C ASP A 112 17.39 -7.88 0.68
N LEU A 113 18.42 -7.48 1.44
CA LEU A 113 18.23 -6.83 2.74
C LEU A 113 17.42 -5.52 2.62
N THR A 114 17.64 -4.75 1.56
CA THR A 114 16.92 -3.50 1.32
C THR A 114 15.44 -3.76 1.05
N LEU A 115 15.14 -4.72 0.16
CA LEU A 115 13.77 -5.08 -0.17
C LEU A 115 13.03 -5.69 1.04
N LEU A 116 13.71 -6.55 1.79
CA LEU A 116 13.21 -7.20 3.01
C LEU A 116 12.64 -6.18 4.02
N PHE A 117 13.30 -5.04 4.19
CA PHE A 117 12.77 -3.96 5.03
C PHE A 117 11.85 -3.02 4.29
N PHE A 118 12.08 -2.75 3.01
CA PHE A 118 11.30 -1.77 2.25
C PHE A 118 9.82 -2.14 2.21
N TYR A 119 9.50 -3.38 1.86
CA TYR A 119 8.13 -3.88 1.68
C TYR A 119 7.23 -3.67 2.92
N PRO A 120 7.56 -4.25 4.10
CA PRO A 120 6.72 -4.08 5.28
C PRO A 120 6.66 -2.62 5.74
N LEU A 121 7.70 -1.81 5.50
CA LEU A 121 7.68 -0.38 5.81
C LEU A 121 6.75 0.41 4.87
N ALA A 122 6.78 0.11 3.58
CA ALA A 122 5.92 0.74 2.60
C ALA A 122 4.44 0.42 2.89
N ASP A 123 4.14 -0.80 3.32
CA ASP A 123 2.80 -1.19 3.73
C ASP A 123 2.31 -0.46 4.98
N LEU A 124 3.13 -0.41 6.03
CA LEU A 124 2.80 0.35 7.23
C LEU A 124 2.60 1.84 6.93
N PHE A 125 3.33 2.38 5.96
CA PHE A 125 3.10 3.74 5.50
C PHE A 125 1.72 3.90 4.85
N ILE A 126 1.28 2.94 4.02
CA ILE A 126 -0.06 2.90 3.46
C ILE A 126 -1.12 2.80 4.57
N VAL A 127 -0.91 1.94 5.57
CA VAL A 127 -1.81 1.82 6.74
C VAL A 127 -1.94 3.15 7.45
N MET A 128 -0.81 3.78 7.82
CA MET A 128 -0.77 5.03 8.54
C MET A 128 -1.47 6.15 7.75
N GLY A 129 -1.10 6.34 6.48
CA GLY A 129 -1.71 7.35 5.61
C GLY A 129 -3.21 7.14 5.49
N SER A 130 -3.65 5.90 5.26
CA SER A 130 -5.07 5.56 5.12
C SER A 130 -5.86 5.80 6.41
N LEU A 131 -5.31 5.48 7.58
CA LEU A 131 -5.94 5.77 8.86
C LEU A 131 -6.07 7.28 9.09
N MET A 132 -5.04 8.07 8.77
CA MET A 132 -5.12 9.53 8.85
C MET A 132 -6.25 10.09 7.98
N TYR A 133 -6.38 9.60 6.74
CA TYR A 133 -7.49 9.98 5.86
C TYR A 133 -8.85 9.48 6.34
N TYR A 134 -8.93 8.29 6.95
CA TYR A 134 -10.15 7.78 7.55
C TYR A 134 -10.66 8.69 8.68
N PHE A 135 -9.78 9.04 9.64
CA PHE A 135 -10.15 9.91 10.76
C PHE A 135 -10.49 11.33 10.32
N LYS A 136 -9.73 11.89 9.37
CA LYS A 136 -10.06 13.20 8.78
C LYS A 136 -11.37 13.16 7.99
N GLY A 137 -11.63 12.07 7.25
CA GLY A 137 -12.88 11.89 6.53
C GLY A 137 -14.09 11.84 7.45
N ARG A 138 -13.97 11.20 8.62
CA ARG A 138 -15.02 11.14 9.65
C ARG A 138 -15.38 12.50 10.24
N SER A 139 -14.43 13.44 10.33
CA SER A 139 -14.69 14.77 10.88
C SER A 139 -15.32 15.73 9.86
N ILE A 140 -15.12 15.49 8.56
CA ILE A 140 -15.60 16.37 7.49
C ILE A 140 -16.95 15.92 6.91
N SER A 141 -17.21 14.62 6.81
CA SER A 141 -18.38 14.08 6.11
C SER A 141 -19.19 13.14 6.99
N ILE A 142 -20.52 13.35 6.98
CA ILE A 142 -21.51 12.45 7.60
C ILE A 142 -21.68 11.19 6.72
N ASN A 143 -21.28 11.24 5.45
CA ASN A 143 -21.39 10.11 4.54
C ASN A 143 -20.32 9.04 4.79
N LYS A 144 -20.73 7.79 4.62
CA LYS A 144 -19.93 6.56 4.73
C LYS A 144 -18.78 6.43 3.70
N GLU A 145 -18.45 7.49 2.96
CA GLU A 145 -17.34 7.54 2.00
C GLU A 145 -15.97 7.26 2.63
N ASN A 146 -15.83 7.57 3.92
CA ASN A 146 -14.64 7.28 4.69
C ASN A 146 -14.34 5.78 4.78
N ARG A 147 -15.31 4.89 4.57
CA ARG A 147 -15.11 3.43 4.56
C ARG A 147 -14.12 2.95 3.49
N PHE A 148 -13.93 3.74 2.43
CA PHE A 148 -12.85 3.49 1.48
C PHE A 148 -11.48 3.40 2.20
N TRP A 149 -11.20 4.35 3.08
CA TRP A 149 -9.90 4.46 3.74
C TRP A 149 -9.62 3.35 4.75
N ILE A 150 -10.64 2.85 5.46
CA ILE A 150 -10.41 1.70 6.35
C ILE A 150 -10.11 0.44 5.55
N LEU A 151 -10.67 0.30 4.34
CA LEU A 151 -10.37 -0.82 3.45
C LEU A 151 -8.96 -0.72 2.85
N ILE A 152 -8.49 0.49 2.50
CA ILE A 152 -7.08 0.68 2.11
C ILE A 152 -6.13 0.41 3.28
N ALA A 153 -6.51 0.78 4.50
CA ALA A 153 -5.73 0.43 5.69
C ALA A 153 -5.68 -1.09 5.93
N LEU A 154 -6.79 -1.80 5.73
CA LEU A 154 -6.81 -3.27 5.81
C LEU A 154 -5.98 -3.90 4.69
N PHE A 155 -6.06 -3.38 3.47
CA PHE A 155 -5.20 -3.79 2.36
C PHE A 155 -3.71 -3.72 2.76
N GLY A 156 -3.24 -2.56 3.25
CA GLY A 156 -1.84 -2.41 3.68
C GLY A 156 -1.49 -3.29 4.88
N PHE A 157 -2.42 -3.49 5.83
CA PHE A 157 -2.16 -4.34 7.00
C PHE A 157 -1.97 -5.81 6.62
N PHE A 158 -2.77 -6.33 5.68
CA PHE A 158 -2.63 -7.69 5.22
C PHE A 158 -1.37 -7.87 4.38
N PHE A 159 -1.01 -6.90 3.54
CA PHE A 159 0.27 -6.92 2.83
C PHE A 159 1.44 -6.92 3.81
N PHE A 160 1.40 -6.08 4.85
CA PHE A 160 2.43 -6.06 5.88
C PHE A 160 2.62 -7.43 6.55
N MET A 161 1.52 -8.12 6.86
CA MET A 161 1.59 -9.47 7.43
C MET A 161 2.14 -10.49 6.42
N GLY A 162 1.77 -10.34 5.14
CA GLY A 162 2.35 -11.11 4.04
C GLY A 162 3.86 -10.91 3.95
N ASP A 163 4.33 -9.67 3.92
CA ASP A 163 5.76 -9.36 3.78
C ASP A 163 6.59 -9.74 5.01
N LEU A 164 6.02 -9.64 6.21
CA LEU A 164 6.68 -10.15 7.42
C LEU A 164 6.86 -11.67 7.38
N THR A 165 5.84 -12.40 6.92
CA THR A 165 5.88 -13.87 6.86
C THR A 165 6.76 -14.34 5.71
N TYR A 166 6.62 -13.74 4.52
CA TYR A 166 7.48 -14.00 3.37
C TYR A 166 8.95 -13.72 3.70
N GLY A 167 9.25 -12.54 4.25
CA GLY A 167 10.62 -12.18 4.62
C GLY A 167 11.21 -13.09 5.70
N TYR A 168 10.39 -13.61 6.63
CA TYR A 168 10.84 -14.60 7.60
C TYR A 168 11.15 -15.95 6.94
N ASP A 169 10.30 -16.41 6.03
CA ASP A 169 10.50 -17.67 5.30
C ASP A 169 11.72 -17.60 4.38
N ASP A 170 11.93 -16.47 3.70
CA ASP A 170 13.10 -16.19 2.87
C ASP A 170 14.40 -16.27 3.68
N LEU A 171 14.45 -15.59 4.84
CA LEU A 171 15.62 -15.60 5.73
C LEU A 171 15.98 -17.00 6.27
N LEU A 172 14.98 -17.88 6.45
CA LEU A 172 15.19 -19.23 6.97
C LEU A 172 15.25 -20.30 5.86
N GLY A 173 15.04 -19.92 4.61
CA GLY A 173 14.93 -20.83 3.47
C GLY A 173 13.73 -21.80 3.57
N THR A 174 12.67 -21.42 4.28
CA THR A 174 11.49 -22.26 4.53
C THR A 174 10.36 -22.01 3.52
N PHE A 175 10.58 -22.39 2.26
CA PHE A 175 9.67 -22.09 1.13
C PHE A 175 8.39 -22.96 1.03
N ASN A 176 7.83 -23.47 2.13
CA ASN A 176 6.78 -24.50 2.07
C ASN A 176 5.41 -24.11 2.66
N ASN A 177 5.19 -22.84 3.02
CA ASN A 177 3.99 -22.45 3.75
C ASN A 177 3.10 -21.45 2.99
N TYR A 178 2.47 -21.93 1.92
CA TYR A 178 1.51 -21.17 1.08
C TYR A 178 0.29 -20.60 1.82
N ILE A 179 0.11 -20.93 3.10
CA ILE A 179 -0.99 -20.40 3.92
C ILE A 179 -0.84 -18.88 4.08
N PHE A 180 0.39 -18.38 4.18
CA PHE A 180 0.62 -16.95 4.41
C PHE A 180 0.48 -16.11 3.14
N ASP A 181 0.62 -16.71 1.96
CA ASP A 181 0.31 -16.06 0.67
C ASP A 181 -1.17 -15.62 0.57
N LEU A 182 -2.05 -16.22 1.40
CA LEU A 182 -3.44 -15.78 1.51
C LEU A 182 -3.55 -14.33 1.99
N PHE A 183 -2.58 -13.81 2.74
CA PHE A 183 -2.60 -12.43 3.18
C PHE A 183 -2.57 -11.44 2.01
N PHE A 184 -1.72 -11.67 1.00
CA PHE A 184 -1.69 -10.82 -0.21
C PHE A 184 -3.03 -10.86 -0.95
N ASN A 185 -3.62 -12.05 -1.11
CA ASN A 185 -4.92 -12.21 -1.75
C ASN A 185 -6.04 -11.50 -1.00
N ILE A 186 -6.09 -11.64 0.33
CA ILE A 186 -7.04 -10.94 1.20
C ILE A 186 -6.84 -9.42 1.09
N GLY A 187 -5.59 -8.95 1.06
CA GLY A 187 -5.26 -7.55 0.82
C GLY A 187 -5.86 -7.06 -0.50
N TYR A 188 -5.60 -7.75 -1.61
CA TYR A 188 -6.14 -7.39 -2.93
C TYR A 188 -7.68 -7.34 -2.93
N LEU A 189 -8.36 -8.24 -2.21
CA LEU A 189 -9.80 -8.18 -2.03
C LEU A 189 -10.24 -6.90 -1.32
N PHE A 190 -9.57 -6.48 -0.25
CA PHE A 190 -9.88 -5.22 0.43
C PHE A 190 -9.65 -3.99 -0.46
N LEU A 191 -8.57 -3.97 -1.24
CA LEU A 191 -8.31 -2.92 -2.22
C LEU A 191 -9.45 -2.84 -3.25
N GLY A 192 -9.82 -3.98 -3.85
CA GLY A 192 -10.90 -4.08 -4.84
C GLY A 192 -12.25 -3.63 -4.30
N ILE A 193 -12.64 -4.12 -3.11
CA ILE A 193 -13.89 -3.71 -2.43
C ILE A 193 -13.87 -2.22 -2.13
N GLY A 194 -12.73 -1.69 -1.66
CA GLY A 194 -12.55 -0.26 -1.41
C GLY A 194 -12.85 0.57 -2.66
N ILE A 195 -12.21 0.22 -3.79
CA ILE A 195 -12.40 0.90 -5.07
C ILE A 195 -13.87 0.84 -5.52
N ILE A 196 -14.52 -0.32 -5.44
CA ILE A 196 -15.93 -0.49 -5.83
C ILE A 196 -16.84 0.41 -4.98
N ILE A 197 -16.65 0.41 -3.66
CA ILE A 197 -17.41 1.28 -2.75
C ILE A 197 -17.21 2.73 -3.16
N ARG A 198 -15.97 3.14 -3.44
CA ARG A 198 -15.67 4.52 -3.83
C ARG A 198 -16.34 4.91 -5.15
N MET A 199 -16.33 4.03 -6.15
CA MET A 199 -17.03 4.24 -7.43
C MET A 199 -18.55 4.34 -7.25
N SER A 200 -19.13 3.49 -6.40
CA SER A 200 -20.57 3.51 -6.13
C SER A 200 -21.05 4.85 -5.55
N TYR A 201 -20.23 5.48 -4.69
CA TYR A 201 -20.51 6.81 -4.16
C TYR A 201 -20.53 7.88 -5.26
N PHE A 202 -19.53 7.89 -6.15
CA PHE A 202 -19.50 8.85 -7.26
C PHE A 202 -20.65 8.68 -8.24
N TYR A 203 -21.08 7.45 -8.48
CA TYR A 203 -22.23 7.18 -9.34
C TYR A 203 -23.53 7.73 -8.73
N ASN A 204 -23.75 7.50 -7.43
CA ASN A 204 -24.95 7.98 -6.74
C ASN A 204 -25.00 9.51 -6.63
N LEU A 205 -23.86 10.18 -6.45
CA LEU A 205 -23.79 11.65 -6.45
C LEU A 205 -24.16 12.29 -7.80
N LYS A 206 -23.96 11.59 -8.93
CA LYS A 206 -24.35 12.10 -10.25
C LYS A 206 -25.86 12.02 -10.52
N LYS A 207 -26.60 11.23 -9.75
CA LYS A 207 -28.06 11.06 -9.90
C LYS A 207 -28.88 12.07 -9.10
N GLN A 208 -28.26 12.74 -8.12
CA GLN A 208 -28.87 13.82 -7.32
C GLN A 208 -28.64 15.17 -8.00
#